data_AF-A0A370HA79-F1
#
_entry.id   AF-A0A370HA79-F1
#
_cell.length_a   1.000
_cell.length_b   1.000
_cell.length_c   1.000
_cell.angle_alpha   90.00
_cell.angle_beta   90.00
_cell.angle_gamma   90.00
#
_symmetry.space_group_name_H-M   'P 1'
#
loop_
_entity.id
_entity.type
_entity.pdbx_description
1 polymer ?
#
loop_
_entity_poly.entity_id
_entity_poly.type
_entity_poly.pdbx_seq_one_letter_code
_entity_poly.pdbx_strand_id
1 'polypeptide(L)' 'MKLLEKARENAEAVRNIGLIAIEEARRLGVPVHYMDPAVCDGIIRELPEGTRQHVRRVDGNEIVIEDLPPRV' A
#
# COMPACT_ATOMS: atom_id res chain seq x y z
N MET A 1 -26.87 14.49 7.09
CA MET A 1 -25.93 13.86 6.14
C MET A 1 -26.44 12.48 5.80
N LYS A 2 -26.55 12.13 4.51
CA LYS A 2 -27.05 10.82 4.08
C LYS A 2 -25.98 9.76 4.33
N LEU A 3 -26.39 8.53 4.63
CA LEU A 3 -25.48 7.41 4.94
C LEU A 3 -24.37 7.21 3.90
N LEU A 4 -24.68 7.40 2.61
CA LEU A 4 -23.72 7.28 1.50
C LEU A 4 -22.66 8.38 1.49
N GLU A 5 -23.03 9.61 1.85
CA GLU A 5 -22.08 10.73 1.94
C GLU A 5 -21.06 10.46 3.04
N LYS A 6 -21.54 9.98 4.20
CA LYS A 6 -20.67 9.63 5.31
C LYS A 6 -19.74 8.44 4.99
N ALA A 7 -20.25 7.43 4.30
CA ALA A 7 -19.43 6.31 3.86
C ALA A 7 -18.30 6.78 2.92
N ARG A 8 -18.59 7.71 2.00
CA ARG A 8 -17.60 8.29 1.10
C ARG A 8 -16.53 9.09 1.85
N GLU A 9 -16.93 9.99 2.76
CA GLU A 9 -15.99 10.74 3.60
C GLU A 9 -15.06 9.82 4.39
N ASN A 10 -15.61 8.75 4.98
CA ASN A 10 -14.83 7.80 5.75
C ASN A 10 -13.83 7.04 4.87
N ALA A 11 -14.22 6.66 3.65
CA ALA A 11 -13.32 6.01 2.70
C ALA A 11 -12.16 6.94 2.29
N GLU A 12 -12.45 8.22 2.04
CA GLU A 12 -11.43 9.23 1.76
C GLU A 12 -10.49 9.44 2.96
N ALA A 13 -11.02 9.48 4.18
CA ALA A 13 -10.22 9.59 5.40
C ALA A 13 -9.28 8.39 5.58
N VAL A 14 -9.75 7.16 5.37
CA VAL A 14 -8.92 5.94 5.44
C VAL A 14 -7.81 5.98 4.38
N ARG A 15 -8.13 6.42 3.16
CA ARG A 15 -7.13 6.58 2.10
C ARG A 15 -6.04 7.58 2.49
N ASN A 16 -6.42 8.72 3.08
CA ASN A 16 -5.47 9.74 3.53
C ASN A 16 -4.57 9.24 4.66
N ILE A 17 -5.12 8.48 5.62
CA ILE A 17 -4.32 7.85 6.68
C ILE A 17 -3.27 6.91 6.08
N GLY A 18 -3.65 6.10 5.08
CA GLY A 18 -2.73 5.22 4.37
C GLY A 18 -1.59 5.98 3.69
N LEU A 19 -1.88 7.11 3.05
CA LEU A 19 -0.86 7.97 2.43
C LEU A 19 0.12 8.53 3.47
N ILE A 20 -0.39 9.02 4.61
CA ILE A 20 0.44 9.54 5.69
C ILE A 20 1.35 8.43 6.26
N ALA A 21 0.81 7.22 6.44
CA ALA A 21 1.59 6.08 6.93
C ALA A 21 2.72 5.68 5.98
N ILE A 22 2.50 5.75 4.66
CA ILE A 22 3.53 5.48 3.65
C ILE A 22 4.66 6.52 3.72
N GLU A 23 4.32 7.82 3.79
CA GLU A 23 5.32 8.88 3.91
C GLU A 23 6.12 8.79 5.21
N GLU A 24 5.46 8.43 6.32
CA GLU A 24 6.15 8.22 7.60
C GLU A 24 7.08 7.01 7.56
N ALA A 25 6.66 5.90 6.93
CA ALA A 25 7.51 4.74 6.73
C ALA A 25 8.76 5.08 5.91
N ARG A 26 8.58 5.87 4.84
CA ARG A 26 9.68 6.39 4.01
C ARG A 26 10.65 7.23 4.84
N ARG A 27 10.13 8.17 5.64
CA ARG A 27 10.94 9.02 6.54
C ARG A 27 11.74 8.22 7.55
N LEU A 28 11.18 7.11 8.05
CA LEU A 28 11.81 6.22 9.02
C LEU A 28 12.73 5.18 8.38
N GLY A 29 12.79 5.10 7.04
CA GLY A 29 13.63 4.13 6.34
C GLY A 29 13.14 2.69 6.49
N VAL A 30 11.83 2.46 6.67
CA VAL A 30 11.24 1.12 6.81
C VAL A 30 10.31 0.80 5.65
N PRO A 31 10.20 -0.49 5.24
CA PRO A 31 9.28 -0.90 4.20
C PRO A 31 7.82 -0.83 4.68
N VAL A 32 6.92 -0.54 3.75
CA VAL A 32 5.47 -0.55 3.98
C VAL A 32 4.80 -1.60 3.11
N HIS A 33 3.77 -2.24 3.66
CA HIS A 33 3.00 -3.28 2.97
C HIS A 33 1.55 -2.85 2.80
N TYR A 34 1.02 -2.92 1.59
CA TYR A 34 -0.36 -2.54 1.29
C TYR A 34 -0.92 -3.33 0.11
N MET A 35 -2.24 -3.25 -0.09
CA MET A 35 -2.91 -3.77 -1.28
C MET A 35 -3.22 -2.59 -2.21
N ASP A 36 -2.98 -2.77 -3.51
CA ASP A 36 -3.32 -1.80 -4.54
C ASP A 36 -4.30 -2.44 -5.52
N PRO A 37 -5.54 -1.93 -5.64
CA PRO A 37 -6.52 -2.48 -6.58
C PRO A 37 -6.06 -2.48 -8.05
N ALA A 38 -5.07 -1.66 -8.41
CA ALA A 38 -4.48 -1.68 -9.76
C ALA A 38 -3.64 -2.93 -10.04
N VAL A 39 -3.20 -3.64 -8.99
CA VAL A 39 -2.45 -4.89 -9.06
C VAL A 39 -3.38 -5.98 -8.53
N CYS A 40 -4.10 -6.62 -9.45
CA CYS A 40 -5.30 -7.45 -9.21
C CYS A 40 -5.31 -8.26 -7.90
N ASP A 41 -4.22 -8.97 -7.59
CA ASP A 41 -4.11 -9.78 -6.37
C ASP A 41 -2.67 -9.73 -5.82
N GLY A 42 -2.52 -9.33 -4.56
CA GLY A 42 -1.25 -9.45 -3.85
C GLY A 42 -0.97 -8.37 -2.82
N ILE A 43 0.16 -8.54 -2.13
CA ILE A 43 0.70 -7.52 -1.22
C ILE A 43 1.80 -6.80 -1.99
N ILE A 44 1.76 -5.47 -1.97
CA ILE A 44 2.85 -4.63 -2.44
C ILE A 44 3.72 -4.29 -1.24
N ARG A 45 5.01 -4.57 -1.35
CA ARG A 45 6.05 -4.03 -0.48
C ARG A 45 6.66 -2.82 -1.16
N GLU A 46 6.57 -1.65 -0.55
CA GLU A 46 7.28 -0.45 -0.99
C GLU A 46 8.46 -0.19 -0.05
N LEU A 47 9.65 -0.11 -0.64
CA LEU A 47 10.89 0.18 0.06
C LEU A 47 11.07 1.70 0.22
N PRO A 48 11.90 2.17 1.18
CA PRO A 48 12.10 3.60 1.44
C PRO A 48 12.58 4.40 0.22
N GLU A 49 13.37 3.80 -0.65
CA GLU A 49 13.85 4.39 -1.90
C GLU A 49 12.77 4.51 -3.00
N GLY A 50 11.55 4.03 -2.73
CA GLY A 50 10.40 4.09 -3.65
C GLY A 50 10.27 2.90 -4.60
N THR A 51 11.19 1.92 -4.53
CA THR A 51 11.05 0.64 -5.22
C THR A 51 9.82 -0.10 -4.70
N ARG A 52 8.99 -0.60 -5.61
CA ARG A 52 7.77 -1.36 -5.29
C ARG A 52 7.94 -2.79 -5.75
N GLN A 53 7.52 -3.73 -4.91
CA GLN A 53 7.64 -5.16 -5.17
C GLN A 53 6.31 -5.83 -4.90
N HIS A 54 5.82 -6.59 -5.86
CA HIS A 54 4.71 -7.49 -5.64
C HIS A 54 5.25 -8.72 -4.89
N VAL A 55 4.75 -8.95 -3.68
CA VAL A 55 5.14 -10.07 -2.84
C VAL A 55 3.98 -11.02 -2.57
N ARG A 56 4.31 -12.30 -2.44
CA ARG A 56 3.39 -13.35 -1.99
C ARG A 56 4.00 -14.09 -0.82
N ARG A 57 3.14 -14.56 0.09
CA ARG A 57 3.56 -15.47 1.17
C ARG A 57 3.40 -16.91 0.71
N VAL A 58 4.50 -17.66 0.72
CA VAL A 58 4.55 -19.10 0.44
C VAL A 58 5.28 -19.76 1.61
N ASP A 59 4.61 -20.69 2.30
CA ASP A 59 5.16 -21.41 3.47
C ASP A 59 5.75 -20.48 4.54
N GLY A 60 5.11 -19.33 4.78
CA GLY A 60 5.55 -18.33 5.75
C GLY A 60 6.67 -17.40 5.28
N ASN A 61 7.22 -17.61 4.08
CA ASN A 61 8.26 -16.78 3.49
C ASN A 61 7.66 -15.79 2.48
N GLU A 62 8.18 -14.56 2.47
CA GLU A 62 7.83 -13.56 1.45
C GLU A 62 8.70 -13.76 0.22
N ILE A 63 8.07 -14.11 -0.89
CA ILE A 63 8.70 -14.20 -2.21
C ILE A 63 8.33 -12.97 -3.05
N VAL A 64 9.32 -12.39 -3.71
CA VAL A 64 9.10 -11.32 -4.70
C VAL A 64 8.65 -11.99 -6.00
N ILE A 65 7.47 -11.63 -6.47
CA ILE A 65 6.91 -12.09 -7.75
C ILE A 65 7.49 -11.23 -8.89
N GLU A 66 7.42 -9.91 -8.74
CA GLU A 66 7.84 -8.94 -9.74
C GLU A 66 8.14 -7.59 -9.09
N ASP A 67 9.03 -6.82 -9.72
CA ASP A 67 9.23 -5.40 -9.41
C ASP A 67 8.17 -4.57 -10.16
N LEU A 68 7.59 -3.60 -9.47
CA LEU A 68 6.55 -2.72 -9.98
C LEU A 68 7.11 -1.31 -10.23
N PRO A 69 6.55 -0.57 -11.19
CA PRO A 69 6.94 0.81 -11.41
C PRO A 69 6.66 1.68 -10.18
N PRO A 70 7.45 2.75 -9.96
CA PRO A 70 7.20 3.72 -8.91
C PRO A 70 5.79 4.29 -8.97
N ARG A 71 5.30 4.77 -7.83
CA ARG A 71 4.01 5.44 -7.75
C ARG A 71 4.09 6.78 -8.50
N VAL A 72 3.22 6.98 -9.49
CA VAL A 72 3.06 8.25 -10.23
C VAL A 72 2.23 9.24 -9.43
#